data_AF-A0A1I2JB88-F1
#
_entry.id   AF-A0A1I2JB88-F1
#
_cell.length_a   1.000
_cell.length_b   1.000
_cell.length_c   1.000
_cell.angle_alpha   90.00
_cell.angle_beta   90.00
_cell.angle_gamma   90.00
#
_symmetry.space_group_name_H-M   'P 1'
#
loop_
_entity.id
_entity.type
_entity.pdbx_description
1 polymer ?
#
loop_
_entity_poly.entity_id
_entity_poly.type
_entity_poly.pdbx_seq_one_letter_code
_entity_poly.pdbx_strand_id
1 'polypeptide(L)'
;MHHGDEHAPGGRRRPPRAIVLVMAEYGVGDSPLWYRGSSEDVGLVDAGADGLGLSAALRHDLEAWNDVFDALSGTSFEWPSAAVRDAHRVDAFTLASRVQLELGDGVHVWCGAGGGIDTFPVAHPAVVAPADRAGTEVESWNGRRRAEVLSARAAGLREGTARAIVGWRALTERAGGPFGDAGTRALGLRTAARMQVDVGVRAQVVSFAGASGPYTPADVD
;
A
#
# COMPACT_ATOMS: atom_id res chain seq x y z
N MET A 1 53.99 -10.54 -21.98
CA MET A 1 52.83 -10.89 -22.83
C MET A 1 52.00 -11.91 -22.06
N HIS A 2 50.93 -11.45 -21.42
CA HIS A 2 49.89 -12.29 -20.80
C HIS A 2 48.56 -11.51 -20.82
N HIS A 3 47.51 -12.28 -21.10
CA HIS A 3 46.05 -12.07 -21.16
C HIS A 3 45.46 -10.84 -20.44
N GLY A 4 44.50 -10.15 -21.06
CA GLY A 4 43.03 -10.37 -20.92
C GLY A 4 42.45 -9.08 -20.31
N ASP A 5 41.21 -8.63 -20.46
CA ASP A 5 39.97 -9.19 -20.99
C ASP A 5 39.06 -8.01 -21.39
N GLU A 6 38.14 -8.29 -22.31
CA GLU A 6 36.98 -7.46 -22.64
C GLU A 6 36.16 -7.09 -21.39
N HIS A 7 35.67 -5.85 -21.33
CA HIS A 7 34.51 -5.50 -20.50
C HIS A 7 33.48 -4.78 -21.38
N ALA A 8 32.45 -5.52 -21.76
CA ALA A 8 31.21 -4.99 -22.32
C ALA A 8 30.33 -4.41 -21.19
N PRO A 9 29.78 -3.18 -21.31
CA PRO A 9 28.75 -2.71 -20.39
C PRO A 9 27.38 -2.95 -21.01
N GLY A 10 26.86 -4.16 -20.82
CA GLY A 10 25.49 -4.56 -21.16
C GLY A 10 24.67 -4.93 -19.93
N GLY A 11 24.95 -4.33 -18.77
CA GLY A 11 24.18 -4.56 -17.55
C GLY A 11 22.91 -3.72 -17.58
N ARG A 12 21.77 -4.32 -17.90
CA ARG A 12 20.46 -3.73 -17.57
C ARG A 12 20.45 -3.50 -16.06
N ARG A 13 20.59 -2.24 -15.64
CA ARG A 13 20.40 -1.85 -14.24
C ARG A 13 19.04 -2.40 -13.81
N ARG A 14 19.00 -3.27 -12.79
CA ARG A 14 17.74 -3.58 -12.11
C ARG A 14 17.13 -2.23 -11.71
N PRO A 15 15.85 -1.95 -12.02
CA PRO A 15 15.22 -0.75 -11.51
C PRO A 15 15.37 -0.75 -9.98
N PRO A 16 15.67 0.41 -9.35
CA PRO A 16 15.83 0.47 -7.91
C PRO A 16 14.56 -0.05 -7.23
N ARG A 17 14.73 -0.86 -6.18
CA ARG A 17 13.63 -1.26 -5.32
C ARG A 17 13.05 0.00 -4.70
N ALA A 18 11.77 0.26 -4.96
CA ALA A 18 11.10 1.46 -4.47
C ALA A 18 9.86 1.09 -3.67
N ILE A 19 9.48 1.99 -2.76
CA ILE A 19 8.17 1.98 -2.12
C ILE A 19 7.38 3.12 -2.73
N VAL A 20 6.18 2.82 -3.21
CA VAL A 20 5.21 3.81 -3.71
C VAL A 20 4.01 3.80 -2.77
N LEU A 21 3.65 4.95 -2.26
CA LEU A 21 2.49 5.15 -1.40
C LEU A 21 1.33 5.73 -2.23
N VAL A 22 0.15 5.10 -2.14
CA VAL A 22 -1.12 5.69 -2.59
C VAL A 22 -1.75 6.44 -1.41
N MET A 23 -1.82 7.77 -1.50
CA MET A 23 -2.28 8.66 -0.43
C MET A 23 -2.95 9.88 -1.05
N ALA A 24 -4.18 10.17 -0.61
CA ALA A 24 -4.91 11.34 -1.09
C ALA A 24 -4.20 12.62 -0.65
N GLU A 25 -4.11 13.59 -1.55
CA GLU A 25 -3.29 14.79 -1.36
C GLU A 25 -3.94 16.01 -2.02
N TYR A 26 -3.80 17.16 -1.39
CA TYR A 26 -4.42 18.40 -1.88
C TYR A 26 -3.60 19.05 -3.00
N GLY A 27 -4.30 19.60 -4.00
CA GLY A 27 -3.68 20.37 -5.07
C GLY A 27 -2.75 19.58 -5.99
N VAL A 28 -2.93 18.25 -6.06
CA VAL A 28 -2.16 17.36 -6.94
C VAL A 28 -3.02 16.96 -8.15
N GLY A 29 -2.55 17.32 -9.35
CA GLY A 29 -3.34 17.19 -10.58
C GLY A 29 -3.08 15.99 -11.48
N ASP A 30 -2.03 15.17 -11.25
CA ASP A 30 -1.77 13.97 -12.08
C ASP A 30 -1.96 12.68 -11.28
N SER A 31 -1.23 12.50 -10.19
CA SER A 31 -1.42 11.31 -9.36
C SER A 31 -1.12 11.54 -7.88
N PRO A 32 -1.94 10.97 -6.97
CA PRO A 32 -1.74 11.01 -5.54
C PRO A 32 -0.72 9.93 -5.09
N LEU A 33 0.39 9.81 -5.83
CA LEU A 33 1.44 8.82 -5.60
C LEU A 33 2.68 9.47 -5.02
N TRP A 34 3.28 8.81 -4.03
CA TRP A 34 4.44 9.30 -3.30
C TRP A 34 5.56 8.26 -3.26
N TYR A 35 6.80 8.68 -3.52
CA TYR A 35 7.97 7.86 -3.29
C TYR A 35 8.27 7.82 -1.80
N ARG A 36 8.71 6.64 -1.36
CA ARG A 36 9.22 6.42 -0.01
C ARG A 36 10.43 5.47 -0.06
N GLY A 37 11.37 5.75 -0.95
CA GLY A 37 12.53 4.90 -1.20
C GLY A 37 13.66 5.10 -0.19
N SER A 38 14.01 6.35 0.11
CA SER A 38 15.08 6.75 1.03
C SER A 38 14.69 8.07 1.72
N SER A 39 15.48 8.57 2.68
CA SER A 39 15.26 9.92 3.23
C SER A 39 15.41 11.03 2.19
N GLU A 40 16.07 10.75 1.07
CA GLU A 40 16.32 11.70 -0.02
C GLU A 40 15.29 11.57 -1.16
N ASP A 41 14.62 10.43 -1.28
CA ASP A 41 13.58 10.14 -2.28
C ASP A 41 12.19 10.03 -1.63
N VAL A 42 11.77 11.12 -0.96
CA VAL A 42 10.42 11.31 -0.46
C VAL A 42 9.78 12.48 -1.19
N GLY A 43 8.67 12.24 -1.89
CA GLY A 43 7.99 13.28 -2.65
C GLY A 43 6.93 12.74 -3.58
N LEU A 44 6.17 13.67 -4.17
CA LEU A 44 5.22 13.37 -5.24
C LEU A 44 5.92 12.69 -6.42
N VAL A 45 5.24 11.71 -7.00
CA VAL A 45 5.76 10.92 -8.12
C VAL A 45 5.01 11.27 -9.39
N ASP A 46 5.79 11.44 -10.46
CA ASP A 46 5.25 11.43 -11.82
C ASP A 46 4.76 10.02 -12.16
N ALA A 47 3.45 9.86 -12.33
CA ALA A 47 2.86 8.58 -12.70
C ALA A 47 3.00 8.28 -14.20
N GLY A 48 3.29 9.29 -15.02
CA GLY A 48 3.37 9.22 -16.47
C GLY A 48 4.56 8.43 -17.00
N ALA A 49 4.73 8.48 -18.32
CA ALA A 49 5.73 7.69 -19.05
C ALA A 49 7.18 7.98 -18.63
N ASP A 50 7.45 9.22 -18.19
CA ASP A 50 8.78 9.66 -17.79
C ASP A 50 9.10 9.37 -16.31
N GLY A 51 8.09 8.97 -15.53
CA GLY A 51 8.22 8.54 -14.14
C GLY A 51 7.95 7.04 -13.96
N LEU A 52 6.79 6.69 -13.42
CA LEU A 52 6.43 5.31 -13.09
C LEU A 52 5.94 4.47 -14.29
N GLY A 53 5.56 5.12 -15.39
CA GLY A 53 5.05 4.43 -16.58
C GLY A 53 3.66 3.81 -16.39
N LEU A 54 2.81 4.37 -15.52
CA LEU A 54 1.44 3.88 -15.32
C LEU A 54 0.57 4.17 -16.55
N SER A 55 -0.38 3.27 -16.78
CA SER A 55 -1.35 3.39 -17.86
C SER A 55 -2.20 4.65 -17.69
N ALA A 56 -2.57 5.29 -18.81
CA ALA A 56 -3.42 6.48 -18.78
C ALA A 56 -4.77 6.21 -18.08
N ALA A 57 -5.32 5.00 -18.23
CA ALA A 57 -6.56 4.59 -17.57
C ALA A 57 -6.40 4.56 -16.04
N LEU A 58 -5.31 3.97 -15.52
CA LEU A 58 -5.06 3.95 -14.07
C LEU A 58 -4.78 5.35 -13.53
N ARG A 59 -4.03 6.19 -14.26
CA ARG A 59 -3.80 7.59 -13.87
C ARG A 59 -5.11 8.38 -13.76
N HIS A 60 -5.99 8.24 -14.75
CA HIS A 60 -7.30 8.88 -14.71
C HIS A 60 -8.15 8.44 -13.51
N ASP A 61 -8.15 7.14 -13.18
CA ASP A 61 -8.90 6.65 -12.02
C ASP A 61 -8.30 7.11 -10.69
N LEU A 62 -6.97 7.27 -10.62
CA LEU A 62 -6.27 7.83 -9.46
C LEU A 62 -6.58 9.31 -9.28
N GLU A 63 -6.58 10.08 -10.36
CA GLU A 63 -6.98 11.50 -10.40
C GLU A 63 -8.44 11.65 -9.92
N ALA A 64 -9.38 10.92 -10.52
CA ALA A 64 -10.79 10.96 -10.16
C ALA A 64 -11.04 10.58 -8.68
N TRP A 65 -10.28 9.63 -8.13
CA TRP A 65 -10.34 9.29 -6.72
C TRP A 65 -9.77 10.40 -5.82
N ASN A 66 -8.70 11.08 -6.26
CA ASN A 66 -8.13 12.20 -5.51
C ASN A 66 -9.03 13.45 -5.55
N ASP A 67 -9.71 13.71 -6.67
CA ASP A 67 -10.65 14.82 -6.83
C ASP A 67 -11.75 14.80 -5.76
N VAL A 68 -12.22 13.62 -5.37
CA VAL A 68 -13.20 13.46 -4.28
C VAL A 68 -12.65 14.00 -2.96
N PHE A 69 -11.36 13.80 -2.70
CA PHE A 69 -10.70 14.31 -1.50
C PHE A 69 -10.35 15.80 -1.62
N ASP A 70 -9.85 16.23 -2.78
CA ASP A 70 -9.48 17.63 -3.04
C ASP A 70 -10.70 18.56 -2.95
N ALA A 71 -11.88 18.10 -3.38
CA ALA A 71 -13.14 18.81 -3.21
C ALA A 71 -13.51 19.12 -1.74
N LEU A 72 -12.96 18.37 -0.78
CA LEU A 72 -13.19 18.61 0.65
C LEU A 72 -12.42 19.84 1.18
N SER A 73 -11.42 20.33 0.45
CA SER A 73 -10.68 21.56 0.81
C SER A 73 -11.61 22.77 0.91
N GLY A 74 -12.70 22.80 0.14
CA GLY A 74 -13.74 23.81 0.20
C GLY A 74 -14.74 23.66 1.36
N THR A 75 -14.69 22.54 2.11
CA THR A 75 -15.68 22.19 3.16
C THR A 75 -15.05 22.00 4.53
N SER A 76 -13.89 22.58 4.81
CA SER A 76 -13.14 22.32 6.06
C SER A 76 -12.85 20.83 6.30
N PHE A 77 -12.69 20.05 5.22
CA PHE A 77 -12.47 18.61 5.24
C PHE A 77 -13.64 17.76 5.74
N GLU A 78 -14.86 18.30 5.67
CA GLU A 78 -16.07 17.55 6.00
C GLU A 78 -16.52 16.66 4.85
N TRP A 79 -16.58 15.36 5.11
CA TRP A 79 -17.08 14.38 4.17
C TRP A 79 -18.61 14.51 3.99
N PRO A 80 -19.14 14.45 2.76
CA PRO A 80 -20.59 14.56 2.51
C PRO A 80 -21.43 13.51 3.26
N SER A 81 -20.87 12.32 3.47
CA SER A 81 -21.45 11.29 4.33
C SER A 81 -20.38 10.28 4.77
N ALA A 82 -20.68 9.52 5.82
CA ALA A 82 -19.85 8.39 6.23
C ALA A 82 -19.71 7.34 5.10
N ALA A 83 -20.75 7.13 4.30
CA ALA A 83 -20.73 6.17 3.20
C ALA A 83 -19.75 6.59 2.09
N VAL A 84 -19.71 7.88 1.75
CA VAL A 84 -18.75 8.42 0.76
C VAL A 84 -17.32 8.29 1.27
N ARG A 85 -17.06 8.65 2.53
CA ARG A 85 -15.75 8.47 3.16
C ARG A 85 -15.33 7.00 3.15
N ASP A 86 -16.21 6.10 3.57
CA ASP A 86 -15.88 4.69 3.69
C ASP A 86 -15.64 4.04 2.33
N ALA A 87 -16.40 4.44 1.29
CA ALA A 87 -16.14 4.03 -0.09
C ALA A 87 -14.77 4.53 -0.57
N HIS A 88 -14.45 5.82 -0.37
CA HIS A 88 -13.16 6.40 -0.77
C HIS A 88 -11.96 5.67 -0.15
N ARG A 89 -12.06 5.31 1.13
CA ARG A 89 -11.04 4.54 1.86
C ARG A 89 -10.86 3.13 1.32
N VAL A 90 -11.93 2.48 0.85
CA VAL A 90 -11.89 1.15 0.22
C VAL A 90 -11.31 1.24 -1.18
N ASP A 91 -11.71 2.25 -1.95
CA ASP A 91 -11.23 2.49 -3.31
C ASP A 91 -9.73 2.74 -3.37
N ALA A 92 -9.17 3.38 -2.34
CA ALA A 92 -7.73 3.56 -2.17
C ALA A 92 -6.95 2.22 -2.31
N PHE A 93 -7.45 1.15 -1.69
CA PHE A 93 -6.81 -0.17 -1.77
C PHE A 93 -7.05 -0.84 -3.12
N THR A 94 -8.21 -0.63 -3.75
CA THR A 94 -8.48 -1.12 -5.09
C THR A 94 -7.50 -0.51 -6.08
N LEU A 95 -7.30 0.81 -6.03
CA LEU A 95 -6.35 1.55 -6.85
C LEU A 95 -4.90 1.13 -6.55
N ALA A 96 -4.52 1.06 -5.28
CA ALA A 96 -3.21 0.57 -4.88
C ALA A 96 -2.91 -0.84 -5.42
N SER A 97 -3.91 -1.73 -5.45
CA SER A 97 -3.73 -3.07 -6.02
C SER A 97 -3.46 -3.04 -7.52
N ARG A 98 -4.04 -2.07 -8.25
CA ARG A 98 -3.78 -1.88 -9.69
C ARG A 98 -2.41 -1.26 -9.92
N VAL A 99 -2.03 -0.26 -9.13
CA VAL A 99 -0.67 0.31 -9.11
C VAL A 99 0.35 -0.80 -8.89
N GLN A 100 0.14 -1.68 -7.91
CA GLN A 100 1.07 -2.79 -7.63
C GLN A 100 1.22 -3.74 -8.82
N LEU A 101 0.15 -4.01 -9.57
CA LEU A 101 0.20 -4.86 -10.75
C LEU A 101 0.95 -4.21 -11.91
N GLU A 102 0.72 -2.91 -12.15
CA GLU A 102 1.38 -2.19 -13.25
C GLU A 102 2.88 -1.95 -12.97
N LEU A 103 3.26 -1.69 -11.71
CA LEU A 103 4.66 -1.47 -11.32
C LEU A 103 5.48 -2.77 -11.19
N GLY A 104 4.81 -3.92 -11.07
CA GLY A 104 5.45 -5.23 -11.03
C GLY A 104 6.30 -5.49 -9.78
N ASP A 105 7.20 -6.48 -9.90
CA ASP A 105 7.88 -7.08 -8.76
C ASP A 105 8.93 -6.17 -8.09
N GLY A 106 9.43 -5.17 -8.81
CA GLY A 106 10.46 -4.26 -8.33
C GLY A 106 9.98 -3.20 -7.35
N VAL A 107 8.66 -3.01 -7.22
CA VAL A 107 8.08 -1.97 -6.37
C VAL A 107 7.15 -2.58 -5.33
N HIS A 108 7.19 -2.04 -4.11
CA HIS A 108 6.24 -2.34 -3.06
C HIS A 108 5.26 -1.19 -2.90
N VAL A 109 3.96 -1.47 -3.09
CA VAL A 109 2.93 -0.45 -2.93
C VAL A 109 2.38 -0.47 -1.51
N TRP A 110 2.38 0.69 -0.88
CA TRP A 110 1.77 0.92 0.43
C TRP A 110 0.46 1.68 0.29
N CYS A 111 -0.46 1.45 1.22
CA CYS A 111 -1.74 2.16 1.27
C CYS A 111 -2.26 2.25 2.70
N GLY A 112 -2.58 3.47 3.13
CA GLY A 112 -3.19 3.79 4.42
C GLY A 112 -4.68 4.10 4.30
N ALA A 113 -5.41 3.43 3.41
CA ALA A 113 -6.83 3.75 3.13
C ALA A 113 -7.04 5.22 2.71
N GLY A 114 -6.14 5.75 1.89
CA GLY A 114 -6.15 7.15 1.43
C GLY A 114 -5.49 8.16 2.38
N GLY A 115 -5.25 7.80 3.64
CA GLY A 115 -4.54 8.64 4.59
C GLY A 115 -3.02 8.52 4.51
N GLY A 116 -2.33 9.55 4.98
CA GLY A 116 -0.89 9.55 5.18
C GLY A 116 -0.44 8.57 6.24
N ILE A 117 0.64 7.85 5.95
CA ILE A 117 1.22 6.83 6.82
C ILE A 117 2.32 7.38 7.74
N ASP A 118 2.75 8.62 7.53
CA ASP A 118 3.65 9.38 8.40
C ASP A 118 3.03 9.58 9.80
N THR A 119 1.71 9.64 9.86
CA THR A 119 0.94 9.73 11.11
C THR A 119 0.67 8.37 11.77
N PHE A 120 0.99 7.25 11.13
CA PHE A 120 0.87 5.92 11.73
C PHE A 120 1.91 5.70 12.84
N PRO A 121 1.56 5.02 13.95
CA PRO A 121 0.23 4.58 14.39
C PRO A 121 -0.48 5.61 15.31
N VAL A 122 -0.12 6.89 15.23
CA VAL A 122 -0.46 7.91 16.24
C VAL A 122 -1.82 8.56 16.00
N ALA A 123 -2.19 8.85 14.75
CA ALA A 123 -3.41 9.61 14.47
C ALA A 123 -4.69 8.81 14.74
N HIS A 124 -4.71 7.52 14.42
CA HIS A 124 -5.90 6.68 14.51
C HIS A 124 -5.56 5.26 14.95
N PRO A 125 -6.50 4.55 15.61
CA PRO A 125 -6.41 3.10 15.73
C PRO A 125 -6.22 2.48 14.35
N ALA A 126 -5.23 1.62 14.20
CA ALA A 126 -4.89 1.01 12.93
C ALA A 126 -4.86 -0.51 13.00
N VAL A 127 -5.26 -1.17 11.91
CA VAL A 127 -5.22 -2.62 11.76
C VAL A 127 -4.34 -2.98 10.58
N VAL A 128 -3.36 -3.84 10.81
CA VAL A 128 -2.42 -4.34 9.79
C VAL A 128 -2.57 -5.87 9.72
N ALA A 129 -2.54 -6.43 8.53
CA ALA A 129 -2.41 -7.88 8.33
C ALA A 129 -1.02 -8.18 7.76
N PRO A 130 -0.04 -8.52 8.61
CA PRO A 130 1.30 -8.90 8.14
C PRO A 130 1.26 -10.27 7.45
N ALA A 131 2.18 -10.51 6.52
CA ALA A 131 2.26 -11.76 5.77
C ALA A 131 2.81 -12.93 6.60
N ASP A 132 3.63 -12.65 7.61
CA ASP A 132 4.36 -13.62 8.45
C ASP A 132 3.57 -14.09 9.69
N ARG A 133 2.34 -13.61 9.87
CA ARG A 133 1.47 -13.96 11.00
C ARG A 133 0.68 -15.24 10.74
N ALA A 134 0.42 -16.01 11.79
CA ALA A 134 -0.27 -17.28 11.65
C ALA A 134 -1.78 -17.09 11.38
N GLY A 135 -2.33 -17.96 10.53
CA GLY A 135 -3.78 -18.10 10.33
C GLY A 135 -4.47 -16.76 10.07
N THR A 136 -5.35 -16.36 10.98
CA THR A 136 -6.17 -15.14 10.88
C THR A 136 -5.65 -13.99 11.75
N GLU A 137 -4.45 -14.09 12.31
CA GLU A 137 -3.93 -13.05 13.22
C GLU A 137 -3.75 -11.73 12.49
N VAL A 138 -4.07 -10.61 13.14
CA VAL A 138 -3.84 -9.25 12.66
C VAL A 138 -3.25 -8.43 13.80
N GLU A 139 -2.57 -7.34 13.45
CA GLU A 139 -1.98 -6.43 14.41
C GLU A 139 -2.86 -5.20 14.56
N SER A 140 -3.27 -4.91 15.80
CA SER A 140 -4.03 -3.73 16.18
C SER A 140 -3.11 -2.73 16.87
N TRP A 141 -3.08 -1.51 16.36
CA TRP A 141 -2.22 -0.42 16.81
C TRP A 141 -3.06 0.72 17.38
N ASN A 142 -2.67 1.24 18.55
CA ASN A 142 -3.33 2.37 19.21
C ASN A 142 -2.29 3.35 19.80
N GLY A 143 -1.65 4.13 18.92
CA GLY A 143 -0.53 5.00 19.31
C GLY A 143 0.80 4.25 19.34
N ARG A 144 1.81 4.82 20.02
CA ARG A 144 3.21 4.34 19.98
C ARG A 144 3.49 3.05 20.77
N ARG A 145 2.47 2.28 21.14
CA ARG A 145 2.64 1.01 21.86
C ARG A 145 2.93 -0.12 20.88
N ARG A 146 3.51 -1.22 21.38
CA ARG A 146 3.61 -2.47 20.64
C ARG A 146 2.21 -2.90 20.21
N ALA A 147 2.06 -3.31 18.95
CA ALA A 147 0.80 -3.81 18.44
C ALA A 147 0.28 -4.99 19.26
N GLU A 148 -1.04 -5.01 19.47
CA GLU A 148 -1.73 -6.17 20.00
C GLU A 148 -2.01 -7.15 18.85
N VAL A 149 -1.64 -8.41 19.03
CA VAL A 149 -1.98 -9.47 18.07
C VAL A 149 -3.36 -10.01 18.41
N LEU A 150 -4.29 -9.87 17.48
CA LEU A 150 -5.68 -10.29 17.62
C LEU A 150 -6.04 -11.29 16.53
N SER A 151 -7.00 -12.18 16.80
CA SER A 151 -7.66 -12.88 15.69
C SER A 151 -8.45 -11.88 14.82
N ALA A 152 -8.62 -12.19 13.53
CA ALA A 152 -9.45 -11.39 12.62
C ALA A 152 -10.84 -11.09 13.21
N ARG A 153 -11.48 -12.09 13.84
CA ARG A 153 -12.78 -11.92 14.50
C ARG A 153 -12.71 -10.92 15.65
N ALA A 154 -11.67 -10.98 16.49
CA ALA A 154 -11.49 -10.04 17.60
C ALA A 154 -11.23 -8.61 17.13
N ALA A 155 -10.56 -8.43 15.99
CA ALA A 155 -10.43 -7.13 15.32
C ALA A 155 -11.75 -6.66 14.64
N GLY A 156 -12.80 -7.48 14.66
CA GLY A 156 -14.09 -7.19 14.04
C GLY A 156 -14.13 -7.39 12.54
N LEU A 157 -13.27 -8.28 12.00
CA LEU A 157 -13.30 -8.73 10.61
C LEU A 157 -14.27 -9.90 10.46
N ARG A 158 -14.96 -9.95 9.31
CA ARG A 158 -15.92 -11.01 8.98
C ARG A 158 -15.18 -12.27 8.53
N GLU A 159 -15.89 -13.40 8.61
CA GLU A 159 -15.34 -14.72 8.25
C GLU A 159 -14.79 -14.77 6.81
N GLY A 160 -15.46 -14.09 5.86
CA GLY A 160 -14.98 -13.99 4.48
C GLY A 160 -13.62 -13.27 4.36
N THR A 161 -13.40 -12.23 5.18
CA THR A 161 -12.13 -11.50 5.23
C THR A 161 -11.06 -12.32 5.94
N ALA A 162 -11.41 -13.02 7.02
CA ALA A 162 -10.50 -13.95 7.70
C ALA A 162 -9.99 -15.04 6.74
N ARG A 163 -10.88 -15.63 5.92
CA ARG A 163 -10.50 -16.57 4.85
C ARG A 163 -9.61 -15.94 3.79
N ALA A 164 -9.87 -14.68 3.41
CA ALA A 164 -9.04 -13.97 2.44
C ALA A 164 -7.61 -13.74 2.95
N ILE A 165 -7.46 -13.39 4.23
CA ILE A 165 -6.14 -13.26 4.90
C ILE A 165 -5.37 -14.58 4.83
N VAL A 166 -5.99 -15.69 5.23
CA VAL A 166 -5.36 -17.02 5.18
C VAL A 166 -4.96 -17.39 3.74
N GLY A 167 -5.86 -17.18 2.78
CA GLY A 167 -5.60 -17.49 1.37
C GLY A 167 -4.45 -16.65 0.78
N TRP A 168 -4.39 -15.36 1.12
CA TRP A 168 -3.29 -14.49 0.71
C TRP A 168 -1.96 -14.92 1.34
N ARG A 169 -1.91 -15.18 2.65
CA ARG A 169 -0.69 -15.64 3.34
C ARG A 169 -0.14 -16.94 2.78
N ALA A 170 -1.03 -17.90 2.50
CA ALA A 170 -0.64 -19.16 1.88
C ALA A 170 -0.01 -18.96 0.49
N LEU A 171 -0.39 -17.91 -0.24
CA LEU A 171 0.28 -17.53 -1.50
C LEU A 171 1.62 -16.86 -1.25
N THR A 172 1.71 -15.95 -0.27
CA THR A 172 2.96 -15.29 0.13
C THR A 172 4.00 -16.28 0.63
N GLU A 173 3.63 -17.35 1.33
CA GLU A 173 4.57 -18.40 1.75
C GLU A 173 5.17 -19.16 0.55
N ARG A 174 4.46 -19.20 -0.58
CA ARG A 174 4.88 -19.92 -1.80
C ARG A 174 5.60 -19.02 -2.80
N ALA A 175 5.21 -17.75 -2.88
CA ALA A 175 5.83 -16.75 -3.73
C ALA A 175 7.03 -16.14 -2.97
N GLY A 176 8.20 -16.04 -3.59
CA GLY A 176 9.44 -15.65 -2.91
C GLY A 176 9.42 -14.30 -2.16
N GLY A 177 10.55 -13.96 -1.53
CA GLY A 177 10.62 -12.85 -0.60
C GLY A 177 10.53 -11.43 -1.21
N PRO A 178 10.29 -10.42 -0.36
CA PRO A 178 9.96 -10.56 1.07
C PRO A 178 8.48 -10.85 1.33
N PHE A 179 7.57 -10.51 0.41
CA PHE A 179 6.12 -10.62 0.61
C PHE A 179 5.38 -11.15 -0.63
N GLY A 180 6.00 -12.05 -1.38
CA GLY A 180 5.48 -12.58 -2.63
C GLY A 180 5.74 -11.67 -3.83
N ASP A 181 5.28 -12.09 -5.00
CA ASP A 181 5.33 -11.31 -6.25
C ASP A 181 4.28 -10.17 -6.27
N ALA A 182 4.29 -9.36 -7.34
CA ALA A 182 3.35 -8.26 -7.54
C ALA A 182 1.89 -8.71 -7.48
N GLY A 183 1.58 -9.89 -8.03
CA GLY A 183 0.24 -10.48 -7.97
C GLY A 183 -0.21 -10.79 -6.54
N THR A 184 0.71 -11.33 -5.74
CA THR A 184 0.51 -11.66 -4.33
C THR A 184 0.37 -10.41 -3.47
N ARG A 185 1.22 -9.39 -3.68
CA ARG A 185 1.11 -8.10 -3.00
C ARG A 185 -0.17 -7.35 -3.38
N ALA A 186 -0.58 -7.40 -4.64
CA ALA A 186 -1.86 -6.84 -5.09
C ALA A 186 -3.06 -7.56 -4.46
N LEU A 187 -2.98 -8.88 -4.24
CA LEU A 187 -3.98 -9.62 -3.49
C LEU A 187 -4.00 -9.21 -2.01
N GLY A 188 -2.85 -8.93 -1.40
CA GLY A 188 -2.75 -8.37 -0.07
C GLY A 188 -3.49 -7.04 0.05
N LEU A 189 -3.32 -6.14 -0.92
CA LEU A 189 -4.05 -4.87 -0.99
C LEU A 189 -5.57 -5.07 -1.15
N ARG A 190 -6.02 -6.00 -1.99
CA ARG A 190 -7.45 -6.36 -2.09
C ARG A 190 -8.00 -6.97 -0.80
N THR A 191 -7.17 -7.72 -0.07
CA THR A 191 -7.54 -8.24 1.25
C THR A 191 -7.66 -7.10 2.26
N ALA A 192 -6.75 -6.13 2.23
CA ALA A 192 -6.83 -4.91 3.05
C ALA A 192 -8.09 -4.08 2.72
N ALA A 193 -8.52 -4.02 1.46
CA ALA A 193 -9.80 -3.41 1.09
C ALA A 193 -11.00 -4.07 1.81
N ARG A 194 -11.04 -5.40 1.84
CA ARG A 194 -12.09 -6.15 2.57
C ARG A 194 -12.01 -5.92 4.08
N MET A 195 -10.80 -5.85 4.63
CA MET A 195 -10.62 -5.48 6.03
C MET A 195 -11.17 -4.08 6.30
N GLN A 196 -10.93 -3.13 5.40
CA GLN A 196 -11.38 -1.74 5.55
C GLN A 196 -12.91 -1.65 5.52
N VAL A 197 -13.58 -2.44 4.68
CA VAL A 197 -15.05 -2.59 4.69
C VAL A 197 -15.55 -3.07 6.06
N ASP A 198 -14.90 -4.10 6.64
CA ASP A 198 -15.36 -4.71 7.88
C ASP A 198 -15.12 -3.82 9.12
N VAL A 199 -13.96 -3.16 9.19
CA VAL A 199 -13.65 -2.26 10.32
C VAL A 199 -14.37 -0.92 10.19
N GLY A 200 -14.65 -0.47 8.97
CA GLY A 200 -15.29 0.80 8.67
C GLY A 200 -14.59 1.96 9.36
N VAL A 201 -15.36 2.74 10.12
CA VAL A 201 -14.90 3.96 10.81
C VAL A 201 -14.13 3.68 12.09
N ARG A 202 -14.14 2.43 12.60
CA ARG A 202 -13.56 2.07 13.90
C ARG A 202 -12.03 2.09 13.90
N ALA A 203 -11.44 1.81 12.74
CA ALA A 203 -9.99 1.77 12.57
C ALA A 203 -9.60 2.07 11.13
N GLN A 204 -8.34 2.47 10.95
CA GLN A 204 -7.67 2.57 9.66
C GLN A 204 -6.98 1.26 9.33
N VAL A 205 -7.30 0.65 8.19
CA VAL A 205 -6.45 -0.41 7.68
C VAL A 205 -5.21 0.21 7.06
N VAL A 206 -4.05 -0.39 7.31
CA VAL A 206 -2.80 0.01 6.67
C VAL A 206 -2.12 -1.22 6.09
N SER A 207 -1.65 -1.10 4.85
CA SER A 207 -0.90 -2.13 4.16
C SER A 207 0.51 -1.62 3.86
N PHE A 208 1.50 -2.31 4.41
CA PHE A 208 2.93 -2.12 4.12
C PHE A 208 3.42 -3.23 3.19
N ALA A 209 2.66 -3.53 2.13
CA ALA A 209 2.93 -4.62 1.19
C ALA A 209 3.09 -6.03 1.81
N GLY A 210 2.74 -6.22 3.09
CA GLY A 210 2.92 -7.48 3.83
C GLY A 210 3.72 -7.34 5.12
N ALA A 211 4.41 -6.23 5.34
CA ALA A 211 5.11 -5.99 6.60
C ALA A 211 4.16 -5.59 7.75
N SER A 212 4.61 -5.78 8.99
CA SER A 212 3.92 -5.33 10.21
C SER A 212 3.89 -3.81 10.40
N GLY A 213 4.81 -3.09 9.76
CA GLY A 213 4.97 -1.65 9.93
C GLY A 213 5.76 -1.03 8.78
N PRO A 214 6.01 0.29 8.85
CA PRO A 214 6.87 0.96 7.89
C PRO A 214 8.28 0.36 7.87
N TYR A 215 8.84 0.21 6.67
CA TYR A 215 10.22 -0.21 6.42
C TYR A 215 10.81 0.59 5.26
N THR A 216 12.11 0.46 5.05
CA THR A 216 12.86 0.96 3.90
C THR A 216 13.21 -0.20 2.97
N PRO A 217 13.43 0.02 1.66
CA PRO A 217 13.83 -1.06 0.75
C PRO A 217 15.05 -1.87 1.25
N ALA A 218 15.96 -1.24 1.99
CA ALA A 218 17.12 -1.89 2.61
C ALA A 218 16.78 -2.86 3.76
N ASP A 219 15.63 -2.72 4.42
CA ASP A 219 15.21 -3.60 5.52
C ASP A 219 14.74 -4.98 5.05
N VAL A 220 14.52 -5.14 3.74
CA VAL A 220 13.91 -6.33 3.13
C VAL A 220 14.77 -6.92 1.99
N ASP A 221 16.06 -6.57 1.98
CA ASP A 221 17.10 -7.18 1.14
C ASP A 221 17.63 -8.52 1.69
#